data_AF-A0AAN9BAB8-F1
#
_entry.id   AF-A0AAN9BAB8-F1
#
_cell.length_a   1.000
_cell.length_b   1.000
_cell.length_c   1.000
_cell.angle_alpha   90.00
_cell.angle_beta   90.00
_cell.angle_gamma   90.00
#
_symmetry.space_group_name_H-M   'P 1'
#
loop_
_entity.id
_entity.type
_entity.pdbx_description
1 polymer ?
#
loop_
_entity_poly.entity_id
_entity_poly.type
_entity_poly.pdbx_seq_one_letter_code
_entity_poly.pdbx_strand_id
1 'polypeptide(L)'
;MAGVSKQQLVQSLKTRLNALDCPYVDGADDSWITDLVFRPGEPRIRLLQWLLSKYDLKLAELVDNPQAAASGSKMDSRIQRLLYVCSTIGLCKYDDVDLIRGVETSGSSAVKKQTAFFEQLLDVVIINDAAEDPLSKSLLSPGIICESRALEDQVTADCRYMDAVASSHLPAVMLKPTVDLIPHDIRRLLQKNKTDILPDPPSVVKLTEMCQGAEKCLAGRLEALKECEEIETEQSGSHLERASTSLALVLGELSQLVLSFTYCFENEMQPWCDKSMPVLSQLGPAFKRVHHLTTEFSELLQGLHQIHQSHQHLTEGARGHAKAVNNTHSAMLVEASQAAANSFLECVDILENSVQREHSSTSLCSTQLKL
;
A
#
# COMPACT_ATOMS: atom_id res chain seq x y z
N MET A 1 -35.77 21.63 -17.80
CA MET A 1 -34.74 21.10 -18.73
C MET A 1 -33.40 20.73 -18.06
N ALA A 2 -33.22 20.83 -16.73
CA ALA A 2 -31.95 20.54 -16.04
C ALA A 2 -31.79 19.10 -15.50
N GLY A 3 -32.87 18.30 -15.48
CA GLY A 3 -32.86 16.94 -14.91
C GLY A 3 -32.22 15.87 -15.81
N VAL A 4 -32.28 16.04 -17.14
CA VAL A 4 -31.86 15.02 -18.11
C VAL A 4 -30.33 14.86 -18.13
N SER A 5 -29.57 15.96 -18.00
CA SER A 5 -28.09 15.92 -17.97
C SER A 5 -27.54 15.25 -16.71
N LYS A 6 -28.20 15.40 -15.55
CA LYS A 6 -27.71 14.82 -14.29
C LYS A 6 -27.90 13.30 -14.23
N GLN A 7 -29.01 12.79 -14.75
CA GLN A 7 -29.27 11.35 -14.80
C GLN A 7 -28.36 10.62 -15.79
N GLN A 8 -28.14 11.19 -16.98
CA GLN A 8 -27.20 10.64 -17.96
C GLN A 8 -25.76 10.61 -17.42
N LEU A 9 -25.36 11.63 -16.67
CA LEU A 9 -24.07 11.68 -16.01
C LEU A 9 -23.90 10.57 -14.97
N VAL A 10 -24.90 10.40 -14.11
CA VAL A 10 -24.89 9.37 -13.05
C VAL A 10 -24.81 7.98 -13.66
N GLN A 11 -25.51 7.72 -14.76
CA GLN A 11 -25.43 6.45 -15.48
C GLN A 11 -24.07 6.23 -16.14
N SER A 12 -23.47 7.27 -16.72
CA SER A 12 -22.09 7.21 -17.25
C SER A 12 -21.08 6.89 -16.15
N LEU A 13 -21.14 7.61 -15.03
CA LEU A 13 -20.28 7.36 -13.86
C LEU A 13 -20.48 5.95 -13.29
N LYS A 14 -21.73 5.48 -13.18
CA LYS A 14 -22.05 4.11 -12.74
C LYS A 14 -21.40 3.06 -13.62
N THR A 15 -21.54 3.20 -14.94
CA THR A 15 -20.99 2.25 -15.91
C THR A 15 -19.47 2.18 -15.81
N ARG A 16 -18.82 3.34 -15.67
CA ARG A 16 -17.36 3.44 -15.54
C ARG A 16 -16.83 2.91 -14.21
N LEU A 17 -17.54 3.16 -13.12
CA LEU A 17 -17.17 2.62 -11.80
C LEU A 17 -17.38 1.10 -11.74
N ASN A 18 -18.42 0.57 -12.39
CA ASN A 18 -18.62 -0.87 -12.53
C ASN A 18 -17.53 -1.51 -13.38
N ALA A 19 -17.06 -0.85 -14.44
CA ALA A 19 -15.95 -1.34 -15.25
C ALA A 19 -14.62 -1.45 -14.46
N LEU A 20 -14.46 -0.66 -13.39
CA LEU A 20 -13.31 -0.71 -12.49
C LEU A 20 -13.50 -1.67 -11.30
N ASP A 21 -14.57 -2.46 -11.28
CA ASP A 21 -14.97 -3.32 -10.16
C ASP A 21 -15.06 -2.57 -8.82
N CYS A 22 -15.69 -1.39 -8.83
CA CYS A 22 -15.81 -0.57 -7.62
C CYS A 22 -16.75 -1.21 -6.58
N PRO A 23 -16.29 -1.47 -5.35
CA PRO A 23 -17.08 -2.16 -4.33
C PRO A 23 -18.24 -1.31 -3.77
N TYR A 24 -18.25 0.00 -4.03
CA TYR A 24 -19.26 0.93 -3.52
C TYR A 24 -20.46 1.13 -4.46
N VAL A 25 -20.45 0.49 -5.64
CA VAL A 25 -21.46 0.67 -6.69
C VAL A 25 -22.25 -0.62 -6.96
N ASP A 26 -21.84 -1.76 -6.38
CA ASP A 26 -22.53 -3.03 -6.56
C ASP A 26 -23.96 -2.98 -5.97
N GLY A 27 -24.96 -3.18 -6.82
CA GLY A 27 -26.37 -3.08 -6.47
C GLY A 27 -26.89 -1.67 -6.11
N ALA A 28 -26.12 -0.60 -6.36
CA ALA A 28 -26.49 0.76 -5.96
C ALA A 28 -27.53 1.43 -6.87
N ASP A 29 -28.47 2.16 -6.25
CA ASP A 29 -29.45 3.01 -6.95
C ASP A 29 -28.83 4.32 -7.48
N ASP A 30 -29.42 4.90 -8.52
CA ASP A 30 -28.93 6.16 -9.13
C ASP A 30 -28.98 7.34 -8.12
N SER A 31 -29.85 7.27 -7.11
CA SER A 31 -29.87 8.20 -5.98
C SER A 31 -28.66 8.06 -5.06
N TRP A 32 -28.16 6.85 -4.82
CA TRP A 32 -26.97 6.60 -4.02
C TRP A 32 -25.72 7.13 -4.71
N ILE A 33 -25.60 6.95 -6.03
CA ILE A 33 -24.45 7.44 -6.81
C ILE A 33 -24.45 8.98 -6.85
N THR A 34 -25.63 9.58 -6.93
CA THR A 34 -25.78 11.03 -6.82
C THR A 34 -25.32 11.53 -5.44
N ASP A 35 -25.65 10.80 -4.38
CA ASP A 35 -25.22 11.15 -3.02
C ASP A 35 -23.71 10.92 -2.83
N LEU A 36 -23.14 9.89 -3.43
CA LEU A 36 -21.71 9.58 -3.38
C LEU A 36 -20.85 10.66 -4.05
N VAL A 37 -21.33 11.21 -5.18
CA VAL A 37 -20.61 12.19 -6.02
C VAL A 37 -20.94 13.64 -5.67
N PHE A 38 -22.10 13.92 -5.08
CA PHE A 38 -22.55 15.30 -4.83
C PHE A 38 -22.95 15.58 -3.39
N ARG A 39 -22.79 14.67 -2.42
CA ARG A 39 -22.98 15.00 -1.01
C ARG A 39 -21.69 14.87 -0.20
N PRO A 40 -21.49 15.74 0.79
CA PRO A 40 -20.41 15.57 1.74
C PRO A 40 -20.69 14.38 2.65
N GLY A 41 -19.71 13.50 2.79
CA GLY A 41 -19.81 12.33 3.66
C GLY A 41 -18.62 11.39 3.56
N GLU A 42 -18.52 10.48 4.53
CA GLU A 42 -17.51 9.41 4.55
C GLU A 42 -17.50 8.53 3.28
N PRO A 43 -18.65 8.17 2.67
CA PRO A 43 -18.66 7.34 1.45
C PRO A 43 -17.89 7.98 0.29
N ARG A 44 -18.00 9.30 0.14
CA ARG A 44 -17.27 10.07 -0.87
C ARG A 44 -15.76 10.01 -0.65
N ILE A 45 -15.32 10.24 0.58
CA ILE A 45 -13.90 10.22 0.95
C ILE A 45 -13.32 8.83 0.68
N ARG A 46 -14.06 7.78 1.03
CA ARG A 46 -13.68 6.37 0.76
C ARG A 46 -13.59 6.06 -0.73
N LEU A 47 -14.53 6.58 -1.54
CA LEU A 47 -14.46 6.44 -2.99
C LEU A 47 -13.20 7.09 -3.56
N LEU A 48 -12.87 8.31 -3.14
CA LEU A 48 -11.66 9.01 -3.60
C LEU A 48 -10.38 8.28 -3.18
N GLN A 49 -10.31 7.79 -1.94
CA GLN A 49 -9.19 6.95 -1.48
C GLN A 49 -9.04 5.69 -2.34
N TRP A 50 -10.14 5.02 -2.64
CA TRP A 50 -10.13 3.82 -3.47
C TRP A 50 -9.67 4.11 -4.90
N LEU A 51 -10.21 5.17 -5.53
CA LEU A 51 -9.79 5.58 -6.88
C LEU A 51 -8.29 5.91 -6.94
N LEU A 52 -7.77 6.63 -5.95
CA LEU A 52 -6.35 6.95 -5.88
C LEU A 52 -5.49 5.70 -5.63
N SER A 53 -5.98 4.72 -4.87
CA SER A 53 -5.29 3.43 -4.68
C SER A 53 -5.23 2.57 -5.93
N LYS A 54 -6.19 2.72 -6.84
CA LYS A 54 -6.17 2.09 -8.15
C LYS A 54 -5.24 2.79 -9.14
N TYR A 55 -5.00 4.08 -8.96
CA TYR A 55 -4.06 4.83 -9.77
C TYR A 55 -2.60 4.55 -9.40
N ASP A 56 -2.23 4.64 -8.11
CA ASP A 56 -0.87 4.35 -7.64
C ASP A 56 -0.87 3.91 -6.16
N LEU A 57 -0.21 2.79 -5.89
CA LEU A 57 -0.02 2.25 -4.54
C LEU A 57 0.75 3.22 -3.63
N LYS A 58 1.71 3.98 -4.17
CA LYS A 58 2.50 4.96 -3.39
C LYS A 58 1.67 6.15 -2.96
N LEU A 59 0.73 6.58 -3.80
CA LEU A 59 -0.20 7.66 -3.47
C LEU A 59 -1.22 7.19 -2.44
N ALA A 60 -1.66 5.93 -2.47
CA ALA A 60 -2.47 5.34 -1.41
C ALA A 60 -1.75 5.33 -0.07
N GLU A 61 -0.48 4.91 -0.04
CA GLU A 61 0.32 4.93 1.19
C GLU A 61 0.44 6.33 1.79
N LEU A 62 0.58 7.37 0.95
CA LEU A 62 0.62 8.76 1.41
C LEU A 62 -0.72 9.23 2.02
N VAL A 63 -1.83 8.81 1.42
CA VAL A 63 -3.19 9.14 1.88
C VAL A 63 -3.57 8.37 3.15
N ASP A 64 -3.01 7.18 3.36
CA ASP A 64 -3.26 6.36 4.54
C ASP A 64 -2.27 6.63 5.67
N ASN A 65 -1.02 7.04 5.39
CA ASN A 65 0.00 7.32 6.41
C ASN A 65 -0.38 8.54 7.29
N PRO A 66 -0.67 8.32 8.59
CA PRO A 66 -1.08 9.40 9.49
C PRO A 66 0.07 10.33 9.91
N GLN A 67 1.32 10.00 9.61
CA GLN A 67 2.52 10.75 10.04
C GLN A 67 2.96 11.82 9.03
N ALA A 68 2.40 11.87 7.82
CA ALA A 68 2.85 12.74 6.74
C ALA A 68 2.30 14.18 6.79
N ALA A 69 1.38 14.50 7.70
CA ALA A 69 0.79 15.83 7.80
C ALA A 69 1.31 16.59 9.03
N ALA A 70 1.91 17.74 8.77
CA ALA A 70 2.35 18.70 9.77
C ALA A 70 1.21 19.07 10.75
N SER A 71 1.54 18.96 12.04
CA SER A 71 0.78 19.45 13.18
C SER A 71 0.22 20.86 12.93
N GLY A 72 -1.11 21.06 12.98
CA GLY A 72 -1.65 22.41 13.20
C GLY A 72 -3.05 22.77 12.72
N SER A 73 -3.75 21.96 11.92
CA SER A 73 -5.03 22.38 11.31
C SER A 73 -6.25 21.70 11.94
N LYS A 74 -7.30 22.47 12.28
CA LYS A 74 -8.63 21.99 12.73
C LYS A 74 -9.43 21.22 11.66
N MET A 75 -8.81 20.90 10.51
CA MET A 75 -9.43 20.19 9.41
C MET A 75 -9.13 18.69 9.51
N ASP A 76 -10.06 17.87 9.00
CA ASP A 76 -9.82 16.44 8.84
C ASP A 76 -8.54 16.21 8.03
N SER A 77 -7.55 15.58 8.66
CA SER A 77 -6.23 15.32 8.10
C SER A 77 -6.30 14.43 6.84
N ARG A 78 -7.39 13.68 6.65
CA ARG A 78 -7.64 12.89 5.41
C ARG A 78 -7.99 13.79 4.24
N ILE A 79 -8.81 14.81 4.45
CA ILE A 79 -9.27 15.70 3.38
C ILE A 79 -8.11 16.55 2.87
N GLN A 80 -7.22 16.99 3.75
CA GLN A 80 -6.01 17.71 3.36
C GLN A 80 -5.04 16.83 2.56
N ARG A 81 -4.89 15.56 2.91
CA ARG A 81 -4.06 14.60 2.15
C ARG A 81 -4.63 14.30 0.77
N LEU A 82 -5.94 14.06 0.69
CA LEU A 82 -6.63 13.90 -0.59
C LEU A 82 -6.49 15.14 -1.46
N LEU A 83 -6.64 16.34 -0.89
CA LEU A 83 -6.45 17.61 -1.60
C LEU A 83 -5.02 17.78 -2.11
N TYR A 84 -4.02 17.43 -1.30
CA TYR A 84 -2.62 17.45 -1.71
C TYR A 84 -2.41 16.53 -2.92
N VAL A 85 -2.83 15.26 -2.82
CA VAL A 85 -2.66 14.29 -3.91
C VAL A 85 -3.42 14.73 -5.17
N CYS A 86 -4.69 15.12 -5.06
CA CYS A 86 -5.48 15.60 -6.18
C CYS A 86 -4.90 16.86 -6.84
N SER A 87 -4.26 17.72 -6.05
CA SER A 87 -3.52 18.88 -6.58
C SER A 87 -2.22 18.48 -7.28
N THR A 88 -1.50 17.48 -6.77
CA THR A 88 -0.27 16.97 -7.39
C THR A 88 -0.52 16.32 -8.75
N ILE A 89 -1.62 15.58 -8.89
CA ILE A 89 -2.05 14.98 -10.17
C ILE A 89 -2.74 15.99 -11.11
N GLY A 90 -2.87 17.26 -10.69
CA GLY A 90 -3.39 18.33 -11.53
C GLY A 90 -4.92 18.38 -11.70
N LEU A 91 -5.68 17.66 -10.86
CA LEU A 91 -7.15 17.63 -10.93
C LEU A 91 -7.84 18.82 -10.27
N CYS A 92 -7.20 19.44 -9.28
CA CYS A 92 -7.76 20.59 -8.56
C CYS A 92 -6.68 21.54 -8.03
N LYS A 93 -7.09 22.74 -7.59
CA LYS A 93 -6.18 23.68 -6.92
C LYS A 93 -6.01 23.32 -5.46
N TYR A 94 -4.93 23.80 -4.84
CA TYR A 94 -4.64 23.55 -3.42
C TYR A 94 -5.67 24.18 -2.44
N ASP A 95 -6.50 25.12 -2.92
CA ASP A 95 -7.55 25.77 -2.13
C ASP A 95 -8.94 25.12 -2.34
N ASP A 96 -9.07 24.16 -3.26
CA ASP A 96 -10.35 23.52 -3.63
C ASP A 96 -10.81 22.44 -2.62
N VAL A 97 -10.77 22.76 -1.32
CA VAL A 97 -11.21 21.86 -0.23
C VAL A 97 -12.67 21.45 -0.42
N ASP A 98 -13.52 22.40 -0.81
CA ASP A 98 -14.96 22.17 -0.97
C ASP A 98 -15.28 21.24 -2.15
N LEU A 99 -14.37 21.15 -3.12
CA LEU A 99 -14.42 20.17 -4.20
C LEU A 99 -14.19 18.75 -3.66
N ILE A 100 -13.20 18.55 -2.79
CA ILE A 100 -12.96 17.25 -2.16
C ILE A 100 -14.09 16.88 -1.20
N ARG A 101 -14.61 17.85 -0.44
CA ARG A 101 -15.72 17.61 0.50
C ARG A 101 -17.07 17.41 -0.17
N GLY A 102 -17.31 17.96 -1.35
CA GLY A 102 -18.64 17.91 -1.97
C GLY A 102 -19.63 18.92 -1.39
N VAL A 103 -19.16 20.05 -0.83
CA VAL A 103 -20.00 21.10 -0.20
C VAL A 103 -20.48 22.14 -1.22
N GLU A 104 -19.76 22.27 -2.34
CA GLU A 104 -20.03 23.16 -3.46
C GLU A 104 -21.26 22.70 -4.32
N THR A 105 -22.42 22.45 -3.72
CA THR A 105 -23.56 21.82 -4.43
C THR A 105 -24.73 22.75 -4.74
N SER A 106 -24.67 24.00 -4.30
CA SER A 106 -25.80 24.94 -4.38
C SER A 106 -25.89 25.73 -5.68
N GLY A 107 -24.90 25.58 -6.59
CA GLY A 107 -24.82 26.36 -7.84
C GLY A 107 -24.59 25.48 -9.08
N SER A 108 -25.19 25.89 -10.21
CA SER A 108 -25.04 25.22 -11.52
C SER A 108 -23.57 25.10 -11.98
N SER A 109 -22.74 26.10 -11.65
CA SER A 109 -21.28 26.08 -11.92
C SER A 109 -20.54 25.03 -11.09
N ALA A 110 -20.98 24.84 -9.85
CA ALA A 110 -20.29 24.01 -8.87
C ALA A 110 -20.57 22.51 -9.10
N VAL A 111 -21.79 22.16 -9.56
CA VAL A 111 -22.12 20.83 -10.08
C VAL A 111 -21.26 20.47 -11.29
N LYS A 112 -21.05 21.40 -12.23
CA LYS A 112 -20.19 21.16 -13.39
C LYS A 112 -18.73 20.94 -13.01
N LYS A 113 -18.21 21.69 -12.05
CA LYS A 113 -16.83 21.54 -11.54
C LYS A 113 -16.63 20.18 -10.85
N GLN A 114 -17.59 19.77 -10.02
CA GLN A 114 -17.63 18.44 -9.39
C GLN A 114 -17.68 17.31 -10.42
N THR A 115 -18.53 17.46 -11.42
CA THR A 115 -18.64 16.51 -12.53
C THR A 115 -17.32 16.38 -13.28
N ALA A 116 -16.74 17.49 -13.72
CA ALA A 116 -15.48 17.48 -14.47
C ALA A 116 -14.34 16.85 -13.66
N PHE A 117 -14.29 17.11 -12.35
CA PHE A 117 -13.32 16.50 -11.45
C PHE A 117 -13.42 14.97 -11.43
N PHE A 118 -14.63 14.41 -11.28
CA PHE A 118 -14.79 12.94 -11.30
C PHE A 118 -14.57 12.33 -12.67
N GLU A 119 -14.99 12.98 -13.75
CA GLU A 119 -14.72 12.49 -15.11
C GLU A 119 -13.22 12.42 -15.38
N GLN A 120 -12.47 13.48 -15.04
CA GLN A 120 -11.02 13.52 -15.21
C GLN A 120 -10.32 12.50 -14.30
N LEU A 121 -10.74 12.36 -13.03
CA LEU A 121 -10.18 11.35 -12.13
C LEU A 121 -10.41 9.94 -12.67
N LEU A 122 -11.62 9.64 -13.13
CA LEU A 122 -11.94 8.34 -13.70
C LEU A 122 -11.23 8.10 -15.04
N ASP A 123 -11.00 9.13 -15.85
CA ASP A 123 -10.24 9.01 -17.10
C ASP A 123 -8.81 8.59 -16.78
N VAL A 124 -8.17 9.28 -15.84
CA VAL A 124 -6.80 8.98 -15.39
C VAL A 124 -6.71 7.57 -14.80
N VAL A 125 -7.67 7.17 -13.96
CA VAL A 125 -7.69 5.83 -13.36
C VAL A 125 -7.96 4.75 -14.41
N ILE A 126 -8.90 4.94 -15.34
CA ILE A 126 -9.21 3.96 -16.39
C ILE A 126 -8.05 3.83 -17.37
N ILE A 127 -7.38 4.93 -17.73
CA ILE A 127 -6.19 4.88 -18.60
C ILE A 127 -5.07 4.11 -17.90
N ASN A 128 -4.88 4.32 -16.59
CA ASN A 128 -3.88 3.60 -15.81
C ASN A 128 -4.22 2.12 -15.66
N ASP A 129 -5.47 1.78 -15.36
CA ASP A 129 -5.95 0.39 -15.25
C ASP A 129 -5.83 -0.33 -16.60
N ALA A 130 -6.20 0.34 -17.69
CA ALA A 130 -6.00 -0.16 -19.05
C ALA A 130 -4.52 -0.30 -19.44
N ALA A 131 -3.62 0.54 -18.89
CA ALA A 131 -2.18 0.41 -19.08
C ALA A 131 -1.57 -0.72 -18.24
N GLU A 132 -2.21 -1.08 -17.12
CA GLU A 132 -1.81 -2.17 -16.24
C GLU A 132 -2.36 -3.55 -16.68
N ASP A 133 -3.39 -3.57 -17.55
CA ASP A 133 -3.91 -4.79 -18.19
C ASP A 133 -2.78 -5.56 -18.92
N PRO A 134 -2.57 -6.85 -18.61
CA PRO A 134 -1.54 -7.68 -19.25
C PRO A 134 -1.58 -7.67 -20.78
N LEU A 135 -2.78 -7.52 -21.38
CA LEU A 135 -2.96 -7.45 -22.83
C LEU A 135 -2.44 -6.14 -23.41
N SER A 136 -2.67 -5.02 -22.72
CA SER A 136 -2.21 -3.68 -23.13
C SER A 136 -0.74 -3.43 -22.81
N LYS A 137 -0.18 -4.02 -21.74
CA LYS A 137 1.28 -4.04 -21.50
C LYS A 137 2.05 -4.72 -22.63
N SER A 138 1.46 -5.75 -23.23
CA SER A 138 1.99 -6.40 -24.44
C SER A 138 1.97 -5.47 -25.67
N LEU A 139 1.09 -4.46 -25.71
CA LEU A 139 0.97 -3.49 -26.82
C LEU A 139 1.79 -2.21 -26.59
N LEU A 140 2.19 -1.92 -25.35
CA LEU A 140 2.98 -0.73 -24.97
C LEU A 140 4.49 -0.90 -25.21
N SER A 141 4.97 -2.14 -25.39
CA SER A 141 6.38 -2.42 -25.70
C SER A 141 6.60 -3.36 -26.91
N PRO A 142 5.99 -3.09 -28.10
CA PRO A 142 6.32 -3.86 -29.30
C PRO A 142 7.76 -3.49 -29.72
N GLY A 143 8.61 -4.50 -29.93
CA GLY A 143 9.95 -4.31 -30.50
C GLY A 143 11.10 -3.97 -29.52
N ILE A 144 10.87 -3.90 -28.20
CA ILE A 144 12.00 -3.89 -27.24
C ILE A 144 12.51 -5.32 -27.07
N ILE A 145 13.63 -5.63 -27.73
CA ILE A 145 14.37 -6.88 -27.50
C ILE A 145 14.95 -6.82 -26.10
N CYS A 146 14.26 -7.41 -25.12
CA CYS A 146 14.78 -7.52 -23.78
C CYS A 146 15.58 -8.83 -23.66
N GLU A 147 16.89 -8.75 -23.43
CA GLU A 147 17.76 -9.93 -23.23
C GLU A 147 17.33 -10.82 -22.04
N SER A 148 16.49 -10.30 -21.15
CA SER A 148 15.94 -11.04 -20.00
C SER A 148 14.67 -11.84 -20.31
N ARG A 149 14.06 -11.67 -21.50
CA ARG A 149 12.84 -12.38 -21.91
C ARG A 149 13.18 -13.56 -22.82
N ALA A 150 12.49 -14.69 -22.64
CA ALA A 150 12.62 -15.83 -23.53
C ALA A 150 12.13 -15.47 -24.94
N LEU A 151 12.85 -15.95 -25.97
CA LEU A 151 12.56 -15.65 -27.38
C LEU A 151 11.12 -16.03 -27.79
N GLU A 152 10.61 -17.13 -27.23
CA GLU A 152 9.25 -17.62 -27.51
C GLU A 152 8.16 -16.66 -27.01
N ASP A 153 8.36 -16.04 -25.84
CA ASP A 153 7.44 -15.05 -25.28
C ASP A 153 7.46 -13.75 -26.10
N GLN A 154 8.63 -13.37 -26.62
CA GLN A 154 8.78 -12.19 -27.47
C GLN A 154 8.07 -12.38 -28.82
N VAL A 155 8.29 -13.53 -29.48
CA VAL A 155 7.62 -13.86 -30.75
C VAL A 155 6.10 -13.91 -30.58
N THR A 156 5.63 -14.47 -29.46
CA THR A 156 4.19 -14.53 -29.18
C THR A 156 3.58 -13.14 -28.96
N ALA A 157 4.29 -12.24 -28.27
CA ALA A 157 3.86 -10.86 -28.09
C ALA A 157 3.83 -10.09 -29.42
N ASP A 158 4.86 -10.25 -30.26
CA ASP A 158 4.95 -9.59 -31.57
C ASP A 158 3.87 -10.09 -32.54
N CYS A 159 3.58 -11.39 -32.56
CA CYS A 159 2.48 -11.96 -33.35
C CYS A 159 1.12 -11.43 -32.89
N ARG A 160 0.88 -11.36 -31.58
CA ARG A 160 -0.38 -10.82 -31.03
C ARG A 160 -0.55 -9.34 -31.33
N TYR A 161 0.54 -8.56 -31.30
CA TYR A 161 0.51 -7.16 -31.71
C TYR A 161 0.13 -7.03 -33.19
N MET A 162 0.75 -7.83 -34.07
CA MET A 162 0.42 -7.85 -35.49
C MET A 162 -1.04 -8.23 -35.74
N ASP A 163 -1.55 -9.23 -35.03
CA ASP A 163 -2.96 -9.63 -35.09
C ASP A 163 -3.90 -8.54 -34.55
N ALA A 164 -3.52 -7.83 -33.48
CA ALA A 164 -4.28 -6.71 -32.92
C ALA A 164 -4.34 -5.52 -33.90
N VAL A 165 -3.21 -5.19 -34.55
CA VAL A 165 -3.16 -4.15 -35.60
C VAL A 165 -4.02 -4.57 -36.79
N ALA A 166 -3.94 -5.83 -37.22
CA ALA A 166 -4.71 -6.35 -38.35
C ALA A 166 -6.22 -6.47 -38.06
N SER A 167 -6.61 -6.73 -36.81
CA SER A 167 -8.00 -6.90 -36.38
C SER A 167 -8.66 -5.61 -35.90
N SER A 168 -7.88 -4.62 -35.49
CA SER A 168 -8.39 -3.28 -35.15
C SER A 168 -9.10 -2.65 -36.35
N HIS A 169 -9.95 -1.65 -36.14
CA HIS A 169 -10.58 -0.89 -37.23
C HIS A 169 -9.57 -0.01 -38.02
N LEU A 170 -8.29 -0.03 -37.62
CA LEU A 170 -7.21 0.77 -38.19
C LEU A 170 -6.96 0.48 -39.68
N PRO A 171 -6.95 -0.78 -40.18
CA PRO A 171 -6.87 -1.06 -41.62
C PRO A 171 -8.08 -0.52 -42.38
N ALA A 172 -9.27 -0.57 -41.79
CA ALA A 172 -10.49 -0.05 -42.43
C ALA A 172 -10.56 1.50 -42.46
N VAL A 173 -9.86 2.19 -41.55
CA VAL A 173 -9.84 3.66 -41.44
C VAL A 173 -8.59 4.28 -42.08
N MET A 174 -7.43 3.61 -42.02
CA MET A 174 -6.17 4.09 -42.61
C MET A 174 -5.91 3.56 -44.02
N LEU A 175 -6.34 2.33 -44.36
CA LEU A 175 -6.14 1.77 -45.71
C LEU A 175 -7.33 1.98 -46.65
N LYS A 176 -8.43 2.56 -46.16
CA LYS A 176 -9.39 3.29 -47.01
C LYS A 176 -9.08 4.78 -46.87
N PRO A 177 -8.44 5.41 -47.87
CA PRO A 177 -8.43 6.85 -47.93
C PRO A 177 -9.85 7.31 -48.29
N THR A 178 -10.71 7.55 -47.31
CA THR A 178 -11.80 8.50 -47.49
C THR A 178 -11.21 9.88 -47.32
N VAL A 179 -10.45 10.33 -48.32
CA VAL A 179 -10.05 11.73 -48.42
C VAL A 179 -11.32 12.51 -48.74
N ASP A 180 -11.93 12.99 -47.67
CA ASP A 180 -12.99 13.97 -47.78
C ASP A 180 -12.32 15.31 -48.12
N LEU A 181 -12.14 15.56 -49.42
CA LEU A 181 -11.48 16.76 -49.96
C LEU A 181 -12.24 18.05 -49.63
N ILE A 182 -13.39 17.97 -48.97
CA ILE A 182 -14.25 19.09 -48.64
C ILE A 182 -14.10 19.38 -47.15
N PRO A 183 -13.48 20.51 -46.77
CA PRO A 183 -13.44 20.99 -45.40
C PRO A 183 -14.82 21.01 -44.77
N HIS A 184 -14.89 20.69 -43.47
CA HIS A 184 -16.16 20.59 -42.73
C HIS A 184 -17.02 21.86 -42.82
N ASP A 185 -16.41 23.02 -43.01
CA ASP A 185 -17.09 24.31 -43.12
C ASP A 185 -17.89 24.45 -44.43
N ILE A 186 -17.37 23.91 -45.54
CA ILE A 186 -18.06 23.87 -46.84
C ILE A 186 -19.17 22.81 -46.83
N ARG A 187 -18.92 21.68 -46.14
CA ARG A 187 -19.92 20.62 -45.97
C ARG A 187 -21.14 21.12 -45.17
N ARG A 188 -20.94 21.91 -44.12
CA ARG A 188 -22.03 22.55 -43.36
C ARG A 188 -22.84 23.52 -44.22
N LEU A 189 -22.19 24.30 -45.09
CA LEU A 189 -22.85 25.22 -46.01
C LEU A 189 -23.73 24.49 -47.04
N LEU A 190 -23.22 23.39 -47.60
CA LEU A 190 -23.97 22.57 -48.57
C LEU A 190 -25.16 21.84 -47.94
N GLN A 191 -25.03 21.38 -46.69
CA GLN A 191 -26.14 20.75 -45.96
C GLN A 191 -27.22 21.76 -45.56
N LYS A 192 -26.81 22.98 -45.17
CA LYS A 192 -27.73 24.09 -44.85
C LYS A 192 -28.55 24.52 -46.07
N ASN A 193 -27.96 24.48 -47.26
CA ASN A 193 -28.64 24.79 -48.53
C ASN A 193 -29.56 23.67 -49.05
N LYS A 194 -29.60 22.49 -48.42
CA LYS A 194 -30.49 21.39 -48.84
C LYS A 194 -31.89 21.47 -48.25
N THR A 195 -32.08 22.27 -47.20
CA THR A 195 -33.36 22.40 -46.47
C THR A 195 -34.08 23.73 -46.67
N ASP A 196 -33.45 24.70 -47.33
CA ASP A 196 -34.09 25.98 -47.61
C ASP A 196 -34.60 26.01 -49.06
N ILE A 197 -35.92 26.15 -49.17
CA ILE A 197 -36.66 26.53 -50.36
C ILE A 197 -35.89 27.65 -51.06
N LEU A 198 -35.54 27.42 -52.33
CA LEU A 198 -34.87 28.36 -53.23
C LEU A 198 -35.50 29.76 -53.08
N PRO A 199 -34.80 30.76 -52.50
CA PRO A 199 -35.25 32.13 -52.55
C PRO A 199 -35.03 32.64 -53.97
N ASP A 200 -36.04 33.31 -54.53
CA ASP A 200 -35.92 33.97 -55.84
C ASP A 200 -34.66 34.84 -55.94
N PRO A 201 -33.98 34.87 -57.10
CA PRO A 201 -32.73 35.60 -57.26
C PRO A 201 -32.93 37.08 -56.91
N PRO A 202 -32.13 37.64 -55.97
CA PRO A 202 -32.21 39.05 -55.64
C PRO A 202 -31.78 39.88 -56.85
N SER A 203 -32.48 41.00 -57.09
CA SER A 203 -32.22 41.85 -58.26
C SER A 203 -30.75 42.27 -58.33
N VAL A 204 -30.18 42.20 -59.54
CA VAL A 204 -28.76 42.46 -59.84
C VAL A 204 -28.27 43.77 -59.23
N VAL A 205 -29.14 44.79 -59.16
CA VAL A 205 -28.85 46.11 -58.60
C VAL A 205 -28.54 46.05 -57.09
N LYS A 206 -29.29 45.25 -56.33
CA LYS A 206 -29.11 45.12 -54.88
C LYS A 206 -27.87 44.29 -54.54
N LEU A 207 -27.56 43.31 -55.40
CA LEU A 207 -26.30 42.55 -55.34
C LEU A 207 -25.09 43.44 -55.63
N THR A 208 -25.14 44.31 -56.64
CA THR A 208 -24.03 45.24 -56.91
C THR A 208 -23.82 46.27 -55.80
N GLU A 209 -24.89 46.76 -55.16
CA GLU A 209 -24.75 47.65 -53.99
C GLU A 209 -24.14 46.91 -52.79
N MET A 210 -24.55 45.67 -52.52
CA MET A 210 -23.97 44.86 -51.45
C MET A 210 -22.50 44.52 -51.72
N CYS A 211 -22.14 44.19 -52.96
CA CYS A 211 -20.75 43.94 -53.34
C CYS A 211 -19.90 45.20 -53.19
N GLN A 212 -20.37 46.37 -53.64
CA GLN A 212 -19.65 47.64 -53.46
C GLN A 212 -19.51 48.04 -51.98
N GLY A 213 -20.54 47.77 -51.17
CA GLY A 213 -20.47 47.97 -49.71
C GLY A 213 -19.46 47.05 -49.04
N ALA A 214 -19.43 45.77 -49.45
CA ALA A 214 -18.47 44.79 -48.97
C ALA A 214 -17.03 45.13 -49.39
N GLU A 215 -16.82 45.58 -50.63
CA GLU A 215 -15.52 46.03 -51.13
C GLU A 215 -14.98 47.21 -50.32
N LYS A 216 -15.82 48.22 -50.04
CA LYS A 216 -15.43 49.36 -49.20
C LYS A 216 -15.13 48.94 -47.75
N CYS A 217 -15.91 48.02 -47.20
CA CYS A 217 -15.68 47.50 -45.84
C CYS A 217 -14.39 46.69 -45.75
N LEU A 218 -14.10 45.87 -46.77
CA LEU A 218 -12.87 45.10 -46.86
C LEU A 218 -11.66 46.02 -47.02
N ALA A 219 -11.74 47.06 -47.86
CA ALA A 219 -10.68 48.05 -48.01
C ALA A 219 -10.34 48.74 -46.68
N GLY A 220 -11.35 49.18 -45.92
CA GLY A 220 -11.13 49.82 -44.62
C GLY A 220 -10.54 48.87 -43.56
N ARG A 221 -10.91 47.58 -43.57
CA ARG A 221 -10.30 46.57 -42.69
C ARG A 221 -8.86 46.25 -43.06
N LEU A 222 -8.54 46.27 -44.35
CA LEU A 222 -7.19 46.02 -44.84
C LEU A 222 -6.24 47.16 -44.45
N GLU A 223 -6.74 48.40 -44.45
CA GLU A 223 -6.01 49.58 -43.98
C GLU A 223 -5.77 49.54 -42.46
N ALA A 224 -6.78 49.15 -41.66
CA ALA A 224 -6.63 48.96 -40.22
C ALA A 224 -5.65 47.82 -39.86
N LEU A 225 -5.60 46.76 -40.67
CA LEU A 225 -4.64 45.66 -40.48
C LEU A 225 -3.21 46.10 -40.79
N LYS A 226 -3.00 46.93 -41.83
CA LYS A 226 -1.67 47.50 -42.11
C LYS A 226 -1.16 48.39 -40.98
N GLU A 227 -2.04 49.22 -40.41
CA GLU A 227 -1.69 50.07 -39.26
C GLU A 227 -1.31 49.22 -38.02
N CYS A 228 -1.97 48.07 -37.81
CA CYS A 228 -1.61 47.12 -36.75
C CYS A 228 -0.30 46.36 -37.04
N GLU A 229 -0.04 46.00 -38.29
CA GLU A 229 1.18 45.30 -38.71
C GLU A 229 2.43 46.19 -38.55
N GLU A 230 2.31 47.50 -38.82
CA GLU A 230 3.38 48.48 -38.58
C GLU A 230 3.68 48.65 -37.08
N ILE A 231 2.68 48.55 -36.19
CA ILE A 231 2.88 48.64 -34.72
C ILE A 231 3.50 47.35 -34.15
N GLU A 232 3.15 46.17 -34.65
CA GLU A 232 3.68 44.89 -34.17
C GLU A 232 5.11 44.61 -34.66
N THR A 233 5.47 45.01 -35.87
CA THR A 233 6.78 44.69 -36.46
C THR A 233 7.95 45.37 -35.76
N GLU A 234 7.78 46.58 -35.22
CA GLU A 234 8.87 47.31 -34.53
C GLU A 234 9.17 46.78 -33.11
N GLN A 235 8.18 46.23 -32.41
CA GLN A 235 8.33 45.79 -31.01
C GLN A 235 8.40 44.26 -30.85
N SER A 236 7.64 43.47 -31.61
CA SER A 236 7.61 42.01 -31.45
C SER A 236 8.81 41.30 -32.07
N GLY A 237 9.37 41.81 -33.18
CA GLY A 237 10.51 41.17 -33.86
C GLY A 237 11.75 41.06 -32.98
N SER A 238 12.12 42.13 -32.27
CA SER A 238 13.30 42.15 -31.40
C SER A 238 13.10 41.31 -30.12
N HIS A 239 11.89 41.26 -29.57
CA HIS A 239 11.58 40.47 -28.38
C HIS A 239 11.50 38.97 -28.70
N LEU A 240 10.94 38.60 -29.86
CA LEU A 240 10.86 37.21 -30.32
C LEU A 240 12.24 36.65 -30.66
N GLU A 241 13.10 37.43 -31.34
CA GLU A 241 14.48 37.04 -31.64
C GLU A 241 15.31 36.84 -30.36
N ARG A 242 15.18 37.73 -29.37
CA ARG A 242 15.85 37.55 -28.07
C ARG A 242 15.33 36.32 -27.32
N ALA A 243 14.01 36.09 -27.33
CA ALA A 243 13.42 34.91 -26.69
C ALA A 243 13.87 33.61 -27.38
N SER A 244 13.88 33.59 -28.72
CA SER A 244 14.36 32.48 -29.53
C SER A 244 15.84 32.18 -29.27
N THR A 245 16.68 33.22 -29.26
CA THR A 245 18.11 33.09 -28.96
C THR A 245 18.35 32.60 -27.53
N SER A 246 17.63 33.15 -26.55
CA SER A 246 17.72 32.71 -25.15
C SER A 246 17.27 31.25 -24.98
N LEU A 247 16.22 30.84 -25.68
CA LEU A 247 15.71 29.48 -25.63
C LEU A 247 16.69 28.51 -26.32
N ALA A 248 17.30 28.90 -27.43
CA ALA A 248 18.36 28.13 -28.07
C ALA A 248 19.59 27.95 -27.17
N LEU A 249 19.98 29.00 -26.41
CA LEU A 249 21.06 28.91 -25.44
C LEU A 249 20.72 27.95 -24.29
N VAL A 250 19.53 28.07 -23.70
CA VAL A 250 19.07 27.17 -22.62
C VAL A 250 18.96 25.73 -23.10
N LEU A 251 18.45 25.49 -24.31
CA LEU A 251 18.42 24.15 -24.91
C LEU A 251 19.83 23.62 -25.16
N GLY A 252 20.76 24.48 -25.57
CA GLY A 252 22.18 24.14 -25.69
C GLY A 252 22.79 23.71 -24.36
N GLU A 253 22.59 24.49 -23.30
CA GLU A 253 23.07 24.17 -21.95
C GLU A 253 22.45 22.87 -21.42
N LEU A 254 21.15 22.68 -21.63
CA LEU A 254 20.46 21.44 -21.24
C LEU A 254 21.02 20.24 -22.00
N SER A 255 21.25 20.36 -23.30
CA SER A 255 21.84 19.29 -24.10
C SER A 255 23.25 18.92 -23.62
N GLN A 256 24.06 19.92 -23.24
CA GLN A 256 25.38 19.71 -22.68
C GLN A 256 25.33 19.07 -21.30
N LEU A 257 24.37 19.45 -20.46
CA LEU A 257 24.16 18.85 -19.15
C LEU A 257 23.75 17.38 -19.27
N VAL A 258 22.84 17.07 -20.20
CA VAL A 258 22.42 15.69 -20.49
C VAL A 258 23.60 14.88 -21.02
N LEU A 259 24.38 15.40 -21.97
CA LEU A 259 25.60 14.74 -22.47
C LEU A 259 26.61 14.46 -21.36
N SER A 260 26.84 15.45 -20.48
CA SER A 260 27.76 15.31 -19.35
C SER A 260 27.26 14.29 -18.34
N PHE A 261 25.96 14.29 -18.06
CA PHE A 261 25.31 13.31 -17.19
C PHE A 261 25.41 11.90 -17.77
N THR A 262 25.07 11.71 -19.05
CA THR A 262 25.16 10.41 -19.71
C THR A 262 26.59 9.89 -19.70
N TYR A 263 27.58 10.75 -19.99
CA TYR A 263 28.99 10.38 -19.94
C TYR A 263 29.45 9.96 -18.53
N CYS A 264 29.05 10.70 -17.49
CA CYS A 264 29.34 10.36 -16.09
C CYS A 264 28.62 9.07 -15.68
N PHE A 265 27.37 8.89 -16.10
CA PHE A 265 26.61 7.69 -15.84
C PHE A 265 27.27 6.45 -16.47
N GLU A 266 27.59 6.48 -17.75
CA GLU A 266 28.18 5.35 -18.48
C GLU A 266 29.60 5.00 -17.99
N ASN A 267 30.44 6.01 -17.71
CA ASN A 267 31.84 5.75 -17.36
C ASN A 267 32.08 5.54 -15.86
N GLU A 268 31.33 6.24 -15.00
CA GLU A 268 31.60 6.25 -13.56
C GLU A 268 30.56 5.47 -12.76
N MET A 269 29.29 5.46 -13.17
CA MET A 269 28.20 4.86 -12.39
C MET A 269 27.79 3.46 -12.89
N GLN A 270 27.73 3.25 -14.20
CA GLN A 270 27.30 2.00 -14.82
C GLN A 270 28.09 0.77 -14.33
N PRO A 271 29.43 0.84 -14.13
CA PRO A 271 30.19 -0.29 -13.57
C PRO A 271 29.81 -0.67 -12.13
N TRP A 272 29.09 0.19 -11.41
CA TRP A 272 28.56 -0.09 -10.07
C TRP A 272 27.11 -0.53 -10.09
N CYS A 273 26.33 -0.06 -11.06
CA CYS A 273 24.93 -0.44 -11.24
C CYS A 273 24.78 -1.88 -11.77
N ASP A 274 25.70 -2.34 -12.64
CA ASP A 274 25.65 -3.68 -13.24
C ASP A 274 26.41 -4.75 -12.43
N LYS A 275 26.93 -4.41 -11.24
CA LYS A 275 27.56 -5.39 -10.36
C LYS A 275 26.50 -6.28 -9.75
N SER A 276 26.47 -7.55 -10.19
CA SER A 276 25.70 -8.61 -9.55
C SER A 276 25.97 -8.62 -8.04
N MET A 277 24.89 -8.73 -7.26
CA MET A 277 24.90 -8.75 -5.79
C MET A 277 26.11 -9.55 -5.26
N PRO A 278 26.97 -8.95 -4.41
CA PRO A 278 28.15 -9.64 -3.90
C PRO A 278 27.71 -10.93 -3.22
N VAL A 279 28.22 -12.06 -3.72
CA VAL A 279 27.91 -13.37 -3.17
C VAL A 279 28.43 -13.40 -1.73
N LEU A 280 27.51 -13.36 -0.77
CA LEU A 280 27.84 -13.42 0.65
C LEU A 280 28.61 -14.72 0.91
N SER A 281 29.82 -14.60 1.46
CA SER A 281 30.65 -15.75 1.81
C SER A 281 29.88 -16.72 2.71
N GLN A 282 30.08 -18.03 2.49
CA GLN A 282 29.48 -19.14 3.26
C GLN A 282 29.88 -19.16 4.75
N LEU A 283 30.64 -18.17 5.19
CA LEU A 283 31.09 -17.97 6.56
C LEU A 283 29.93 -17.70 7.54
N GLY A 284 28.89 -16.94 7.12
CA GLY A 284 27.71 -16.68 7.96
C GLY A 284 26.95 -17.94 8.36
N PRO A 285 26.57 -18.81 7.40
CA PRO A 285 26.00 -20.12 7.68
C PRO A 285 26.91 -21.03 8.54
N ALA A 286 28.23 -20.98 8.34
CA ALA A 286 29.17 -21.74 9.16
C ALA A 286 29.16 -21.30 10.63
N PHE A 287 29.17 -19.99 10.91
CA PHE A 287 29.07 -19.47 12.27
C PHE A 287 27.74 -19.80 12.94
N LYS A 288 26.62 -19.74 12.20
CA LYS A 288 25.31 -20.16 12.73
C LYS A 288 25.31 -21.64 13.12
N ARG A 289 25.90 -22.53 12.31
CA ARG A 289 26.02 -23.96 12.64
C ARG A 289 26.86 -24.18 13.89
N VAL A 290 28.02 -23.52 14.00
CA VAL A 290 28.89 -23.65 15.18
C VAL A 290 28.16 -23.15 16.43
N HIS A 291 27.49 -22.01 16.36
CA HIS A 291 26.72 -21.48 17.48
C HIS A 291 25.58 -22.41 17.90
N HIS A 292 24.85 -22.97 16.93
CA HIS A 292 23.79 -23.94 17.19
C HIS A 292 24.33 -25.20 17.88
N LEU A 293 25.40 -25.80 17.35
CA LEU A 293 26.02 -26.99 17.94
C LEU A 293 26.57 -26.74 19.35
N THR A 294 27.08 -25.53 19.59
CA THR A 294 27.56 -25.12 20.92
C THR A 294 26.40 -24.95 21.91
N THR A 295 25.27 -24.45 21.43
CA THR A 295 24.05 -24.28 22.23
C THR A 295 23.47 -25.64 22.60
N GLU A 296 23.34 -26.56 21.63
CA GLU A 296 22.90 -27.94 21.88
C GLU A 296 23.82 -28.66 22.88
N PHE A 297 25.14 -28.46 22.76
CA PHE A 297 26.10 -29.04 23.71
C PHE A 297 25.94 -28.46 25.13
N SER A 298 25.69 -27.15 25.24
CA SER A 298 25.42 -26.51 26.53
C SER A 298 24.13 -27.03 27.17
N GLU A 299 23.08 -27.23 26.38
CA GLU A 299 21.81 -27.81 26.85
C GLU A 299 22.00 -29.26 27.33
N LEU A 300 22.78 -30.06 26.60
CA LEU A 300 23.13 -31.42 27.00
C LEU A 300 23.89 -31.43 28.35
N LEU A 301 24.87 -30.55 28.52
CA LEU A 301 25.61 -30.42 29.77
C LEU A 301 24.71 -29.99 30.93
N GLN A 302 23.75 -29.09 30.69
CA GLN A 302 22.77 -28.69 31.70
C GLN A 302 21.85 -29.87 32.07
N GLY A 303 21.42 -30.67 31.09
CA GLY A 303 20.67 -31.90 31.34
C GLY A 303 21.46 -32.92 32.17
N LEU A 304 22.73 -33.15 31.85
CA LEU A 304 23.61 -34.02 32.63
C LEU A 304 23.83 -33.49 34.06
N HIS A 305 23.94 -32.17 34.23
CA HIS A 305 24.03 -31.56 35.55
C HIS A 305 22.75 -31.77 36.37
N GLN A 306 21.58 -31.63 35.77
CA GLN A 306 20.30 -31.91 36.43
C GLN A 306 20.14 -33.38 36.81
N ILE A 307 20.59 -34.31 35.96
CA ILE A 307 20.63 -35.74 36.28
C ILE A 307 21.56 -36.00 37.47
N HIS A 308 22.74 -35.38 37.47
CA HIS A 308 23.68 -35.51 38.57
C HIS A 308 23.12 -34.96 39.89
N GLN A 309 22.48 -33.78 39.87
CA GLN A 309 21.79 -33.23 41.04
C GLN A 309 20.67 -34.15 41.53
N SER A 310 19.86 -34.70 40.61
CA SER A 310 18.78 -35.65 40.95
C SER A 310 19.33 -36.91 41.59
N HIS A 311 20.45 -37.44 41.10
CA HIS A 311 21.13 -38.59 41.68
C HIS A 311 21.70 -38.28 43.07
N GLN A 312 22.29 -37.10 43.27
CA GLN A 312 22.74 -36.64 44.59
C GLN A 312 21.57 -36.57 45.58
N HIS A 313 20.45 -35.97 45.21
CA HIS A 313 19.26 -35.93 46.06
C HIS A 313 18.70 -37.31 46.38
N LEU A 314 18.66 -38.24 45.42
CA LEU A 314 18.21 -39.62 45.65
C LEU A 314 19.15 -40.38 46.59
N THR A 315 20.46 -40.23 46.44
CA THR A 315 21.45 -40.90 47.29
C THR A 315 21.49 -40.32 48.70
N GLU A 316 21.34 -39.01 48.85
CA GLU A 316 21.18 -38.35 50.14
C GLU A 316 19.86 -38.76 50.82
N GLY A 317 18.76 -38.82 50.06
CA GLY A 317 17.47 -39.29 50.54
C GLY A 317 17.50 -40.76 51.00
N ALA A 318 18.17 -41.63 50.24
CA ALA A 318 18.38 -43.03 50.60
C ALA A 318 19.27 -43.19 51.84
N ARG A 319 20.32 -42.37 51.97
CA ARG A 319 21.18 -42.35 53.16
C ARG A 319 20.45 -41.81 54.39
N GLY A 320 19.56 -40.84 54.20
CA GLY A 320 18.67 -40.31 55.25
C GLY A 320 17.70 -41.39 55.76
N HIS A 321 17.05 -42.12 54.86
CA HIS A 321 16.17 -43.24 55.21
C HIS A 321 16.92 -44.38 55.92
N ALA A 322 18.11 -44.75 55.44
CA ALA A 322 18.94 -45.78 56.09
C ALA A 322 19.34 -45.38 57.52
N LYS A 323 19.67 -44.10 57.76
CA LYS A 323 19.96 -43.58 59.10
C LYS A 323 18.73 -43.57 60.01
N ALA A 324 17.56 -43.21 59.49
CA ALA A 324 16.32 -43.19 60.25
C ALA A 324 15.92 -44.60 60.72
N VAL A 325 15.96 -45.59 59.82
CA VAL A 325 15.63 -46.99 60.14
C VAL A 325 16.58 -47.58 61.20
N ASN A 326 17.88 -47.27 61.10
CA ASN A 326 18.87 -47.78 62.05
C ASN A 326 18.70 -47.17 63.45
N ASN A 327 18.33 -45.89 63.54
CA ASN A 327 18.05 -45.25 64.82
C ASN A 327 16.78 -45.79 65.49
N THR A 328 15.71 -46.07 64.74
CA THR A 328 14.50 -46.71 65.28
C THR A 328 14.74 -48.13 65.77
N HIS A 329 15.54 -48.93 65.05
CA HIS A 329 15.90 -50.27 65.48
C HIS A 329 16.74 -50.27 66.76
N SER A 330 17.69 -49.33 66.88
CA SER A 330 18.50 -49.16 68.09
C SER A 330 17.63 -48.76 69.30
N ALA A 331 16.69 -47.84 69.13
CA ALA A 331 15.80 -47.39 70.20
C ALA A 331 14.89 -48.52 70.73
N MET A 332 14.28 -49.33 69.85
CA MET A 332 13.46 -50.47 70.27
C MET A 332 14.28 -51.55 71.02
N LEU A 333 15.54 -51.75 70.63
CA LEU A 333 16.41 -52.76 71.25
C LEU A 333 16.85 -52.32 72.67
N VAL A 334 17.01 -51.03 72.89
CA VAL A 334 17.31 -50.44 74.21
C VAL A 334 16.10 -50.50 75.14
N GLU A 335 14.88 -50.25 74.66
CA GLU A 335 13.68 -50.43 75.49
C GLU A 335 13.46 -51.89 75.90
N ALA A 336 13.69 -52.82 74.97
CA ALA A 336 13.59 -54.25 75.26
C ALA A 336 14.64 -54.72 76.30
N SER A 337 15.88 -54.21 76.23
CA SER A 337 16.92 -54.56 77.19
C SER A 337 16.66 -53.93 78.58
N GLN A 338 16.13 -52.71 78.63
CA GLN A 338 15.78 -52.05 79.89
C GLN A 338 14.59 -52.74 80.58
N ALA A 339 13.58 -53.19 79.82
CA ALA A 339 12.46 -53.94 80.37
C ALA A 339 12.91 -55.28 81.00
N ALA A 340 13.84 -55.99 80.35
CA ALA A 340 14.43 -57.21 80.91
C ALA A 340 15.21 -56.93 82.20
N ALA A 341 16.04 -55.88 82.23
CA ALA A 341 16.81 -55.50 83.41
C ALA A 341 15.92 -55.17 84.62
N ASN A 342 14.81 -54.46 84.40
CA ASN A 342 13.88 -54.12 85.47
C ASN A 342 13.18 -55.36 86.04
N SER A 343 12.84 -56.34 85.21
CA SER A 343 12.28 -57.62 85.68
C SER A 343 13.28 -58.41 86.52
N PHE A 344 14.57 -58.37 86.20
CA PHE A 344 15.61 -58.97 87.04
C PHE A 344 15.76 -58.28 88.39
N LEU A 345 15.69 -56.94 88.43
CA LEU A 345 15.74 -56.19 89.70
C LEU A 345 14.56 -56.53 90.61
N GLU A 346 13.36 -56.69 90.05
CA GLU A 346 12.18 -57.11 90.81
C GLU A 346 12.37 -58.50 91.42
N CYS A 347 12.93 -59.45 90.68
CA CYS A 347 13.27 -60.77 91.21
C CYS A 347 14.31 -60.73 92.35
N VAL A 348 15.31 -59.84 92.24
CA VAL A 348 16.31 -59.64 93.30
C VAL A 348 15.69 -59.01 94.55
N ASP A 349 14.81 -58.03 94.39
CA ASP A 349 14.11 -57.38 95.51
C ASP A 349 13.19 -58.38 96.24
N ILE A 350 12.52 -59.27 95.51
CA ILE A 350 11.74 -60.37 96.12
C ILE A 350 12.64 -61.31 96.93
N LEU A 351 13.84 -61.62 96.42
CA LEU A 351 14.82 -62.45 97.12
C LEU A 351 15.36 -61.75 98.38
N GLU A 352 15.68 -60.46 98.28
CA GLU A 352 16.18 -59.67 99.41
C GLU A 352 15.13 -59.52 100.52
N ASN A 353 13.88 -59.25 100.16
CA ASN A 353 12.74 -59.22 101.09
C ASN A 353 12.51 -60.58 101.76
N SER A 354 12.78 -61.68 101.06
CA SER A 354 12.68 -63.04 101.63
C SER A 354 13.80 -63.32 102.65
N VAL A 355 15.03 -62.89 102.35
CA VAL A 355 16.19 -63.02 103.25
C VAL A 355 16.02 -62.16 104.50
N GLN A 356 15.49 -60.94 104.37
CA GLN A 356 15.19 -60.09 105.51
C GLN A 356 14.12 -60.68 106.43
N ARG A 357 13.12 -61.40 105.89
CA ARG A 357 12.14 -62.13 106.71
C ARG A 357 12.76 -63.26 107.54
N GLU A 358 13.75 -64.00 107.00
CA GLU A 358 14.46 -65.02 107.79
C GLU A 358 15.30 -64.41 108.92
N HIS A 359 15.99 -63.30 108.66
CA HIS A 359 16.74 -62.58 109.70
C HIS A 359 15.84 -61.96 110.77
N SER A 360 14.62 -61.55 110.40
CA SER A 360 13.60 -61.05 111.34
C SER A 360 13.04 -62.14 112.27
N SER A 361 13.12 -63.41 111.87
CA SER A 361 12.55 -64.54 112.62
C SER A 361 13.54 -65.17 113.61
N THR A 362 14.84 -65.02 113.37
CA THR A 362 15.90 -65.57 114.24
C THR A 362 16.26 -64.67 115.43
N SER A 363 15.93 -63.36 115.38
CA SER A 363 16.18 -62.45 116.51
C SER A 363 15.10 -62.49 117.61
N LEU A 364 14.02 -63.26 117.41
CA LEU A 364 13.08 -63.68 118.45
C LEU A 364 13.36 -65.13 118.93
N CYS A 365 14.63 -65.54 118.91
CA CYS A 365 15.13 -66.74 119.58
C CYS A 365 15.35 -66.53 121.10
N SER A 366 14.66 -65.58 121.74
CA SER A 366 14.76 -65.34 123.18
C SER A 366 13.39 -65.14 123.80
N THR A 367 13.16 -65.87 124.90
CA THR A 367 11.99 -65.84 125.81
C THR A 367 10.65 -66.43 125.31
N GLN A 368 10.61 -67.76 125.16
CA GLN A 368 9.77 -68.69 125.96
C GLN A 368 9.30 -69.92 125.15
N LEU A 369 9.76 -71.10 125.60
CA LEU A 369 9.28 -72.43 125.21
C LEU A 369 8.26 -72.89 126.27
N LYS A 370 7.11 -73.39 125.82
CA LYS A 370 5.91 -73.96 126.51
C LYS A 370 4.76 -73.01 126.89
N LEU A 371 3.76 -72.91 126.00
CA LEU A 371 2.42 -73.50 126.17
C LEU A 371 1.66 -73.51 124.84
#